data_AF-A0A258ECY9-F1
#
_entry.id   AF-A0A258ECY9-F1
#
_cell.length_a   1.000
_cell.length_b   1.000
_cell.length_c   1.000
_cell.angle_alpha   90.00
_cell.angle_beta   90.00
_cell.angle_gamma   90.00
#
_symmetry.space_group_name_H-M   'P 1'
#
loop_
_entity.id
_entity.type
_entity.pdbx_description
1 polymer ?
#
loop_
_entity_poly.entity_id
_entity_poly.type
_entity_poly.pdbx_seq_one_letter_code
_entity_poly.pdbx_strand_id
1 'polypeptide(L)'
;RPEGKKVTLKEIDWEPLPYSNELLEAKVYKQIMFGPAGFKLRRKDGVPSVLSDHVFGNKVRVIEEGFILEKWNTLDIKEMPDFDICLYDPDLDQLRSLTTIKCFDWHVAEKKENELFFKWFDGTQGGEVKVVL
;
A
#
# COMPACT_ATOMS: atom_id res chain seq x y z
N ARG A 1 41.41 -3.45 -16.91
CA ARG A 1 40.17 -4.04 -16.33
C ARG A 1 39.20 -2.88 -16.15
N PRO A 2 38.04 -2.82 -16.81
CA PRO A 2 37.21 -1.62 -16.74
C PRO A 2 36.55 -1.55 -15.36
N GLU A 3 36.61 -0.36 -14.78
CA GLU A 3 36.11 -0.01 -13.46
C GLU A 3 34.59 -0.16 -13.43
N GLY A 4 34.08 -0.87 -12.41
CA GLY A 4 32.66 -1.06 -12.21
C GLY A 4 31.97 0.28 -12.07
N LYS A 5 31.02 0.58 -12.96
CA LYS A 5 30.07 1.68 -12.78
C LYS A 5 29.47 1.57 -11.38
N LYS A 6 29.88 2.45 -10.47
CA LYS A 6 29.11 2.74 -9.26
C LYS A 6 27.75 3.22 -9.73
N VAL A 7 26.74 2.35 -9.63
CA VAL A 7 25.35 2.74 -9.82
C VAL A 7 25.01 3.65 -8.65
N THR A 8 25.04 4.95 -8.88
CA THR A 8 24.52 5.94 -7.94
C THR A 8 23.02 5.69 -7.83
N LEU A 9 22.57 5.09 -6.74
CA LEU A 9 21.16 5.07 -6.38
C LEU A 9 20.76 6.52 -6.19
N LYS A 10 19.91 7.06 -7.07
CA LYS A 10 19.27 8.37 -6.84
C LYS A 10 18.60 8.29 -5.48
N GLU A 11 18.86 9.24 -4.60
CA GLU A 11 18.00 9.46 -3.44
C GLU A 11 16.59 9.68 -3.99
N ILE A 12 15.70 8.73 -3.70
CA ILE A 12 14.33 8.80 -4.16
C ILE A 12 13.65 9.79 -3.22
N ASP A 13 13.32 10.96 -3.74
CA ASP A 13 12.64 11.99 -2.98
C ASP A 13 11.20 11.55 -2.65
N TRP A 14 10.59 12.26 -1.70
CA TRP A 14 9.16 12.11 -1.44
C TRP A 14 8.37 12.75 -2.58
N GLU A 15 7.46 12.00 -3.17
CA GLU A 15 6.61 12.45 -4.26
C GLU A 15 5.13 12.38 -3.84
N PRO A 16 4.26 13.30 -4.32
CA PRO A 16 2.83 13.21 -4.06
C PRO A 16 2.27 11.86 -4.51
N LEU A 17 1.54 11.18 -3.62
CA LEU A 17 0.93 9.89 -3.93
C LEU A 17 -0.35 10.12 -4.75
N PRO A 18 -0.44 9.63 -5.99
CA PRO A 18 -1.64 9.82 -6.81
C PRO A 18 -2.88 9.26 -6.12
N TYR A 19 -4.04 9.88 -6.37
CA TYR A 19 -5.34 9.46 -5.80
C TYR A 19 -5.41 9.48 -4.27
N SER A 20 -4.56 10.28 -3.59
CA SER A 20 -4.57 10.46 -2.14
C SER A 20 -5.16 11.82 -1.70
N ASN A 21 -5.98 12.47 -2.53
CA ASN A 21 -6.50 13.83 -2.27
C ASN A 21 -5.42 14.85 -1.88
N GLU A 22 -4.22 14.70 -2.44
CA GLU A 22 -3.03 15.50 -2.14
C GLU A 22 -2.54 15.45 -0.67
N LEU A 23 -3.09 14.54 0.15
CA LEU A 23 -2.73 14.44 1.56
C LEU A 23 -1.45 13.64 1.79
N LEU A 24 -1.20 12.62 0.95
CA LEU A 24 -0.09 11.68 1.17
C LEU A 24 1.03 11.89 0.17
N GLU A 25 2.25 11.67 0.65
CA GLU A 25 3.45 11.50 -0.16
C GLU A 25 3.98 10.09 0.01
N ALA A 26 4.61 9.58 -1.04
CA ALA A 26 5.24 8.28 -1.07
C ALA A 26 6.71 8.41 -1.45
N LYS A 27 7.53 7.55 -0.87
CA LYS A 27 8.92 7.36 -1.25
C LYS A 27 9.17 5.88 -1.45
N VAL A 28 9.76 5.50 -2.58
CA VAL A 28 10.16 4.10 -2.81
C VAL A 28 11.15 3.70 -1.74
N TYR A 29 10.83 2.62 -1.03
CA TYR A 29 11.67 2.04 0.01
C TYR A 29 12.47 0.86 -0.52
N LYS A 30 11.80 -0.05 -1.26
CA LYS A 30 12.41 -1.26 -1.80
C LYS A 30 11.69 -1.69 -3.07
N GLN A 31 12.45 -1.93 -4.14
CA GLN A 31 11.92 -2.62 -5.32
C GLN A 31 11.99 -4.14 -5.08
N ILE A 32 10.86 -4.84 -5.21
CA ILE A 32 10.86 -6.30 -5.18
C ILE A 32 11.21 -6.81 -6.58
N MET A 33 12.09 -7.81 -6.65
CA MET A 33 12.53 -8.40 -7.92
C MET A 33 11.34 -9.14 -8.56
N PHE A 34 10.92 -8.70 -9.75
CA PHE A 34 9.72 -9.19 -10.45
C PHE A 34 8.39 -9.00 -9.69
N GLY A 35 8.35 -8.08 -8.72
CA GLY A 35 7.13 -7.76 -7.95
C GLY A 35 6.86 -6.25 -7.90
N PRO A 36 5.79 -5.83 -7.20
CA PRO A 36 5.51 -4.42 -6.97
C PRO A 36 6.61 -3.76 -6.13
N ALA A 37 6.65 -2.43 -6.08
CA ALA A 37 7.53 -1.71 -5.17
C ALA A 37 6.88 -1.56 -3.79
N GLY A 38 7.71 -1.54 -2.75
CA GLY A 38 7.32 -1.13 -1.40
C GLY A 38 7.64 0.35 -1.18
N PHE A 39 6.70 1.08 -0.57
CA PHE A 39 6.76 2.51 -0.37
C PHE A 39 6.68 2.84 1.12
N LYS A 40 7.45 3.84 1.55
CA LYS A 40 7.15 4.58 2.77
C LYS A 40 6.14 5.66 2.43
N LEU A 41 5.12 5.81 3.28
CA LEU A 41 4.11 6.85 3.16
C LEU A 41 4.26 7.85 4.31
N ARG A 42 3.94 9.11 4.03
CA ARG A 42 3.80 10.16 5.05
C ARG A 42 2.72 11.15 4.64
N ARG A 43 2.29 11.97 5.60
CA ARG A 43 1.43 13.11 5.30
C ARG A 43 2.25 14.28 4.73
N LYS A 44 1.72 14.91 3.69
CA LYS A 44 2.31 16.09 3.02
C LYS A 44 2.34 17.32 3.93
N ASP A 45 1.38 17.43 4.84
CA ASP A 45 1.28 18.52 5.82
C ASP A 45 2.37 18.48 6.90
N GLY A 46 3.20 17.44 6.93
CA GLY A 46 4.29 17.29 7.88
C GLY A 46 3.87 16.78 9.26
N VAL A 47 2.58 16.49 9.47
CA VAL A 47 2.10 15.89 10.71
C VAL A 47 2.65 14.46 10.80
N PRO A 48 3.31 14.08 11.92
CA PRO A 48 3.73 12.70 12.14
C PRO A 48 2.54 11.75 12.03
N SER A 49 2.78 10.58 11.45
CA SER A 49 1.71 9.62 11.20
C SER A 49 2.17 8.19 11.42
N VAL A 50 1.27 7.34 11.93
CA VAL A 50 1.43 5.88 12.04
C VAL A 50 1.84 5.22 10.72
N LEU A 51 1.57 5.85 9.58
CA LEU A 51 2.01 5.37 8.26
C LEU A 51 3.54 5.21 8.18
N SER A 52 4.31 6.03 8.88
CA SER A 52 5.78 6.04 8.76
C SER A 52 6.43 4.71 9.20
N ASP A 53 5.75 3.98 10.09
CA ASP A 53 6.24 2.74 10.69
C ASP A 53 6.10 1.54 9.76
N HIS A 54 5.24 1.64 8.74
CA HIS A 54 4.89 0.53 7.86
C HIS A 54 5.47 0.70 6.45
N VAL A 55 5.33 -0.32 5.62
CA VAL A 55 5.67 -0.26 4.20
C VAL A 55 4.43 -0.64 3.42
N PHE A 56 4.14 0.12 2.36
CA PHE A 56 2.90 0.00 1.61
C PHE A 56 3.13 -0.34 0.14
N GLY A 57 2.10 -0.84 -0.52
CA GLY A 57 2.02 -0.83 -1.98
C GLY A 57 1.77 0.58 -2.50
N ASN A 58 1.63 0.71 -3.82
CA ASN A 58 1.33 1.99 -4.47
C ASN A 58 -0.17 2.23 -4.66
N LYS A 59 -1.02 1.24 -4.38
CA LYS A 59 -2.46 1.39 -4.57
C LYS A 59 -3.08 2.10 -3.38
N VAL A 60 -3.77 3.20 -3.68
CA VAL A 60 -4.56 3.95 -2.71
C VAL A 60 -5.93 4.20 -3.27
N ARG A 61 -6.95 4.08 -2.41
CA ARG A 61 -8.32 4.48 -2.74
C ARG A 61 -8.89 5.32 -1.62
N VAL A 62 -9.38 6.51 -1.97
CA VAL A 62 -10.07 7.39 -1.02
C VAL A 62 -11.54 7.00 -0.93
N ILE A 63 -12.02 6.94 0.30
CA ILE A 63 -13.42 6.80 0.68
C ILE A 63 -13.77 7.85 1.74
N GLU A 64 -15.04 7.97 2.10
CA GLU A 64 -15.51 8.94 3.11
C GLU A 64 -14.85 8.74 4.47
N GLU A 65 -14.62 7.47 4.82
CA GLU A 65 -14.06 7.00 6.08
C GLU A 65 -12.53 7.10 6.14
N GLY A 66 -11.86 7.47 5.04
CA GLY A 66 -10.41 7.61 4.95
C GLY A 66 -9.78 6.97 3.72
N PHE A 67 -8.61 6.36 3.90
CA PHE A 67 -7.79 5.80 2.81
C PHE A 67 -7.68 4.28 2.93
N ILE A 68 -7.98 3.58 1.85
CA ILE A 68 -7.68 2.16 1.70
C ILE A 68 -6.26 2.01 1.18
N LEU A 69 -5.42 1.32 1.96
CA LEU A 69 -3.99 1.14 1.71
C LEU A 69 -3.60 -0.35 1.71
N GLU A 70 -2.60 -0.71 0.93
CA GLU A 70 -1.97 -2.04 0.92
C GLU A 70 -0.77 -2.03 1.87
N LYS A 71 -0.88 -2.58 3.07
CA LYS A 71 0.22 -2.64 4.04
C LYS A 71 0.94 -3.99 3.92
N TRP A 72 2.19 -3.99 3.49
CA TRP A 72 3.00 -5.21 3.41
C TRP A 72 3.24 -5.80 4.80
N ASN A 73 2.96 -7.10 4.96
CA ASN A 73 3.26 -7.81 6.20
C ASN A 73 4.74 -8.18 6.27
N THR A 74 5.36 -8.42 5.11
CA THR A 74 6.75 -8.82 4.96
C THR A 74 7.34 -8.30 3.65
N LEU A 75 8.66 -8.10 3.62
CA LEU A 75 9.44 -7.78 2.42
C LEU A 75 10.38 -8.92 2.02
N ASP A 76 10.22 -10.10 2.64
CA ASP A 76 10.87 -11.33 2.21
C ASP A 76 10.10 -11.92 1.03
N ILE A 77 10.79 -12.10 -0.09
CA ILE A 77 10.24 -12.63 -1.34
C ILE A 77 9.61 -14.01 -1.13
N LYS A 78 10.10 -14.81 -0.18
CA LYS A 78 9.58 -16.16 0.10
C LYS A 78 8.21 -16.15 0.77
N GLU A 79 7.87 -15.04 1.42
CA GLU A 79 6.63 -14.88 2.19
C GLU A 79 5.65 -13.93 1.49
N MET A 80 6.04 -13.38 0.33
CA MET A 80 5.16 -12.59 -0.51
C MET A 80 4.13 -13.47 -1.24
N PRO A 81 2.94 -12.93 -1.56
CA PRO A 81 2.52 -11.54 -1.37
C PRO A 81 1.57 -11.36 -0.20
N ASP A 82 2.01 -11.62 1.04
CA ASP A 82 1.17 -11.39 2.21
C ASP A 82 1.12 -9.88 2.52
N PHE A 83 -0.05 -9.26 2.31
CA PHE A 83 -0.33 -7.90 2.74
C PHE A 83 -1.75 -7.75 3.27
N ASP A 84 -1.89 -6.77 4.14
CA ASP A 84 -3.17 -6.37 4.69
C ASP A 84 -3.75 -5.22 3.89
N ILE A 85 -5.04 -5.33 3.55
CA ILE A 85 -5.83 -4.15 3.21
C ILE A 85 -6.17 -3.43 4.51
N CYS A 86 -5.76 -2.17 4.63
CA CYS A 86 -5.97 -1.36 5.81
C CYS A 86 -6.81 -0.12 5.48
N LEU A 87 -7.58 0.35 6.46
CA LEU A 87 -8.20 1.67 6.48
C LEU A 87 -7.34 2.60 7.32
N TYR A 88 -6.85 3.68 6.71
CA TYR A 88 -6.19 4.78 7.40
C TYR A 88 -7.16 5.95 7.57
N ASP A 89 -7.43 6.32 8.82
CA ASP A 89 -8.18 7.50 9.20
C ASP A 89 -7.19 8.67 9.41
N PRO A 90 -7.20 9.70 8.55
CA PRO A 90 -6.29 10.84 8.67
C PRO A 90 -6.64 11.76 9.84
N ASP A 91 -7.88 11.82 10.31
CA ASP A 91 -8.28 12.73 11.38
C ASP A 91 -7.83 12.17 12.74
N LEU A 92 -7.86 10.85 12.89
CA LEU A 92 -7.43 10.16 14.11
C LEU A 92 -5.98 9.65 14.06
N ASP A 93 -5.33 9.71 12.91
CA ASP A 93 -4.04 9.06 12.63
C ASP A 93 -4.03 7.57 13.04
N GLN A 94 -5.08 6.84 12.62
CA GLN A 94 -5.27 5.42 12.97
C GLN A 94 -5.22 4.54 11.72
N LEU A 95 -4.53 3.41 11.83
CA LEU A 95 -4.46 2.40 10.77
C LEU A 95 -5.10 1.10 11.27
N ARG A 96 -6.22 0.71 10.67
CA ARG A 96 -6.96 -0.52 11.01
C ARG A 96 -6.86 -1.53 9.88
N SER A 97 -6.41 -2.74 10.18
CA SER A 97 -6.44 -3.85 9.21
C SER A 97 -7.88 -4.32 8.98
N LEU A 98 -8.28 -4.47 7.72
CA LEU A 98 -9.62 -4.91 7.32
C LEU A 98 -9.64 -6.39 6.93
N THR A 99 -8.62 -6.83 6.19
CA THR A 99 -8.45 -8.21 5.74
C THR A 99 -7.03 -8.42 5.22
N THR A 100 -6.61 -9.67 5.13
CA THR A 100 -5.33 -10.07 4.51
C THR A 100 -5.61 -10.67 3.13
N ILE A 101 -4.86 -10.23 2.11
CA ILE A 101 -4.91 -10.76 0.76
C ILE A 101 -3.53 -11.35 0.43
N LYS A 102 -3.51 -12.56 -0.14
CA LYS A 102 -2.28 -13.29 -0.50
C LYS A 102 -2.03 -13.28 -2.00
N CYS A 103 -2.39 -12.18 -2.67
CA CYS A 103 -2.23 -12.01 -4.10
C CYS A 103 -2.09 -10.53 -4.47
N PHE A 104 -1.20 -10.21 -5.43
CA PHE A 104 -1.00 -8.84 -5.91
C PHE A 104 -2.15 -8.27 -6.74
N ASP A 105 -3.03 -9.12 -7.30
CA ASP A 105 -4.15 -8.68 -8.12
C ASP A 105 -5.46 -8.74 -7.33
N TRP A 106 -5.88 -7.57 -6.84
CA TRP A 106 -7.14 -7.37 -6.15
C TRP A 106 -7.78 -6.04 -6.55
N HIS A 107 -9.08 -5.91 -6.37
CA HIS A 107 -9.78 -4.63 -6.51
C HIS A 107 -11.03 -4.59 -5.61
N VAL A 108 -11.48 -3.38 -5.26
CA VAL A 108 -12.80 -3.20 -4.65
C VAL A 108 -13.84 -3.35 -5.76
N ALA A 109 -14.64 -4.41 -5.68
CA ALA A 109 -15.72 -4.69 -6.62
C ALA A 109 -17.00 -3.91 -6.28
N GLU A 110 -17.28 -3.69 -4.98
CA GLU A 110 -18.46 -2.96 -4.54
C GLU A 110 -18.15 -2.17 -3.26
N LYS A 111 -18.70 -0.95 -3.15
CA LYS A 111 -18.78 -0.19 -1.89
C LYS A 111 -20.25 -0.01 -1.53
N LYS A 112 -20.61 -0.38 -0.30
CA LYS A 112 -21.88 -0.01 0.35
C LYS A 112 -21.58 0.94 1.51
N GLU A 113 -22.63 1.40 2.17
CA GLU A 113 -22.58 2.43 3.22
C GLU A 113 -21.54 2.11 4.33
N ASN A 114 -21.44 0.86 4.78
CA ASN A 114 -20.45 0.45 5.79
C ASN A 114 -19.72 -0.86 5.45
N GLU A 115 -19.67 -1.21 4.17
CA GLU A 115 -19.06 -2.47 3.71
C GLU A 115 -18.24 -2.26 2.42
N LEU A 116 -17.09 -2.92 2.34
CA LEU A 116 -16.33 -3.06 1.11
C LEU A 116 -16.28 -4.52 0.69
N PHE A 117 -16.48 -4.75 -0.60
CA PHE A 117 -16.32 -6.05 -1.23
C PHE A 117 -15.08 -6.03 -2.10
N PHE A 118 -14.13 -6.89 -1.80
CA PHE A 118 -12.93 -7.08 -2.60
C PHE A 118 -13.01 -8.37 -3.38
N LYS A 119 -12.46 -8.35 -4.59
CA LYS A 119 -12.18 -9.55 -5.38
C LYS A 119 -10.69 -9.61 -5.66
N TRP A 120 -10.13 -10.81 -5.68
CA TRP A 120 -8.73 -11.05 -5.99
C TRP A 120 -8.56 -12.30 -6.86
N PHE A 121 -7.47 -12.38 -7.61
CA PHE A 121 -7.17 -13.51 -8.50
C PHE A 121 -5.67 -13.70 -8.67
N ASP A 122 -5.14 -14.89 -8.39
CA ASP A 122 -3.70 -15.17 -8.44
C ASP A 122 -3.19 -15.79 -9.76
N GLY A 123 -4.04 -15.85 -10.79
CA GLY A 123 -3.76 -16.56 -12.04
C GLY A 123 -4.31 -17.98 -12.07
N THR A 124 -4.64 -18.56 -10.90
CA THR A 124 -5.20 -19.92 -10.78
C THR A 124 -6.50 -19.95 -9.99
N GLN A 125 -6.54 -19.24 -8.86
CA GLN A 125 -7.65 -19.16 -7.93
C GLN A 125 -8.07 -17.70 -7.74
N GLY A 126 -9.35 -17.50 -7.50
CA GLY A 126 -9.88 -16.21 -7.12
C GLY A 126 -10.78 -16.34 -5.90
N GLY A 127 -11.00 -15.21 -5.24
CA GLY A 127 -11.83 -15.14 -4.06
C GLY A 127 -12.51 -13.79 -3.92
N GLU A 128 -13.53 -13.78 -3.07
CA GLU A 128 -14.26 -12.58 -2.69
C GLU A 128 -14.20 -12.44 -1.18
N VAL A 129 -13.99 -11.23 -0.69
CA VAL A 129 -14.01 -10.94 0.74
C VAL A 129 -14.80 -9.67 1.01
N LYS A 130 -15.71 -9.78 1.97
CA LYS A 130 -16.49 -8.66 2.48
C LYS A 130 -15.89 -8.20 3.80
N VAL A 131 -15.66 -6.90 3.96
CA VAL A 131 -15.22 -6.30 5.22
C VAL A 131 -16.19 -5.21 5.65
N VAL A 132 -16.21 -4.95 6.96
CA VAL A 132 -16.99 -3.88 7.57
C VAL A 132 -16.06 -2.69 7.83
N LEU A 133 -16.54 -1.49 7.53
CA LEU A 133 -15.86 -0.22 7.80
C LEU A 133 -16.14 0.28 9.22
#